data_AF-A0A7C3QNA9-F1
#
_entry.id   AF-A0A7C3QNA9-F1
#
_cell.length_a   1.000
_cell.length_b   1.000
_cell.length_c   1.000
_cell.angle_alpha   90.00
_cell.angle_beta   90.00
_cell.angle_gamma   90.00
#
_symmetry.space_group_name_H-M   'P 1'
#
loop_
_entity.id
_entity.type
_entity.pdbx_description
1 polymer ?
#
loop_
_entity_poly.entity_id
_entity_poly.type
_entity_poly.pdbx_seq_one_letter_code
_entity_poly.pdbx_strand_id
1 'polypeptide(L)'
;MRNRLSRITHRVQEDNPIMWKKVVKWIAGILLGILALLLLVFAVAALKPIETDPDVGEDHGAGASSVQPSYTGLLREFPPLNEPPDNPTTPEKAELGRLLFFDPILSENNDRSCATCHQPDLGLGDGRPKGLGMDGADLTRNVPTLWNVGYAKNLFWDGRLQSLEAQAELPLTHPNEMGVTDTTAVVAEVAAIPEYQEKFDTIFPDGVTFENIERALAAFERTLITDVSPFDRYAAGDFDALTPQQRRGLTLFRSGATRCFECHTAPTFAGDTFRVVGVPSDDPGRAGVSDDGDFGAFKIPTLRNIALTAPYMHDGSMETLEEVLDFYAKGGGRAHGIENVDVFVQGFEMNDQERADLVAFLYALTDESRLPEIPASVPSGLPVIAAQENPARELAAQYNVGTASGQEITGREPQVIRVQEGETIQTA
;
A
#
# COMPACT_ATOMS: atom_id res chain seq x y z
N MET A 1 -22.61 17.91 -45.26
CA MET A 1 -22.40 16.84 -46.27
C MET A 1 -23.51 15.78 -46.33
N ARG A 2 -24.28 15.52 -45.25
CA ARG A 2 -25.39 14.53 -45.24
C ARG A 2 -26.54 14.79 -46.25
N ASN A 3 -26.81 16.06 -46.61
CA ASN A 3 -27.94 16.44 -47.48
C ASN A 3 -27.70 16.37 -49.00
N ARG A 4 -26.45 16.16 -49.47
CA ARG A 4 -26.16 16.04 -50.91
C ARG A 4 -26.21 14.59 -51.42
N LEU A 5 -25.82 13.62 -50.59
CA LEU A 5 -25.85 12.21 -50.95
C LEU A 5 -27.28 11.63 -50.99
N SER A 6 -28.16 12.02 -50.06
CA SER A 6 -29.55 11.50 -50.06
C SER A 6 -30.40 11.97 -51.24
N ARG A 7 -30.10 13.16 -51.80
CA ARG A 7 -30.79 13.66 -53.02
C ARG A 7 -30.34 12.95 -54.29
N ILE A 8 -29.11 12.46 -54.36
CA ILE A 8 -28.62 11.71 -55.52
C ILE A 8 -29.18 10.29 -55.51
N THR A 9 -29.28 9.65 -54.34
CA THR A 9 -29.86 8.31 -54.22
C THR A 9 -31.37 8.29 -54.50
N HIS A 10 -32.10 9.34 -54.13
CA HIS A 10 -33.54 9.42 -54.39
C HIS A 10 -33.85 9.59 -55.89
N ARG A 11 -33.01 10.31 -56.64
CA ARG A 11 -33.22 10.54 -58.09
C ARG A 11 -32.95 9.30 -58.95
N VAL A 12 -31.95 8.49 -58.58
CA VAL A 12 -31.62 7.26 -59.32
C VAL A 12 -32.65 6.14 -59.06
N GLN A 13 -33.34 6.17 -57.92
CA GLN A 13 -34.36 5.19 -57.56
C GLN A 13 -35.66 5.35 -58.35
N GLU A 14 -36.03 6.58 -58.73
CA GLU A 14 -37.25 6.88 -59.49
C GLU A 14 -37.11 6.63 -61.00
N ASP A 15 -35.93 6.88 -61.58
CA ASP A 15 -35.74 6.80 -63.03
C ASP A 15 -35.55 5.36 -63.57
N ASN A 16 -35.13 4.39 -62.74
CA ASN A 16 -34.99 2.99 -63.18
C ASN A 16 -35.04 1.97 -62.01
N PRO A 17 -36.24 1.68 -61.47
CA PRO A 17 -36.41 0.84 -60.26
C PRO A 17 -35.95 -0.61 -60.45
N ILE A 18 -35.86 -1.09 -61.70
CA ILE A 18 -35.36 -2.43 -62.02
C ILE A 18 -33.83 -2.49 -61.85
N MET A 19 -33.11 -1.46 -62.29
CA MET A 19 -31.66 -1.34 -62.14
C MET A 19 -31.25 -1.22 -60.67
N TRP A 20 -31.96 -0.41 -59.88
CA TRP A 20 -31.68 -0.26 -58.46
C TRP A 20 -31.85 -1.57 -57.68
N LYS A 21 -32.93 -2.33 -57.94
CA LYS A 21 -33.13 -3.66 -57.35
C LYS A 21 -32.03 -4.65 -57.73
N LYS A 22 -31.47 -4.56 -58.95
CA LYS A 22 -30.33 -5.38 -59.38
C LYS A 22 -29.05 -5.01 -58.64
N VAL A 23 -28.76 -3.71 -58.48
CA VAL A 23 -27.58 -3.22 -57.74
C VAL A 23 -27.65 -3.59 -56.25
N VAL A 24 -28.80 -3.40 -55.61
CA VAL A 24 -28.98 -3.77 -54.19
C VAL A 24 -28.83 -5.28 -53.99
N LYS A 25 -29.39 -6.11 -54.89
CA LYS A 25 -29.17 -7.57 -54.87
C LYS A 25 -27.70 -7.94 -55.05
N TRP A 26 -26.98 -7.23 -55.92
CA TRP A 26 -25.56 -7.50 -56.17
C TRP A 26 -24.69 -7.13 -54.95
N ILE A 27 -24.94 -5.98 -54.33
CA ILE A 27 -24.25 -5.56 -53.10
C ILE A 27 -24.57 -6.52 -51.94
N ALA A 28 -25.83 -6.92 -51.76
CA ALA A 28 -26.21 -7.89 -50.74
C ALA A 28 -25.52 -9.25 -50.95
N GLY A 29 -25.38 -9.68 -52.22
CA GLY A 29 -24.64 -10.90 -52.57
C GLY A 29 -23.15 -10.82 -52.22
N ILE A 30 -22.51 -9.67 -52.46
CA ILE A 30 -21.10 -9.45 -52.08
C ILE A 30 -20.94 -9.46 -50.57
N LEU A 31 -21.82 -8.77 -49.84
CA LEU A 31 -21.75 -8.71 -48.37
C LEU A 31 -21.98 -10.09 -47.75
N LEU A 32 -22.92 -10.89 -48.27
CA LEU A 32 -23.12 -12.28 -47.86
C LEU A 32 -21.90 -13.15 -48.18
N GLY A 33 -21.26 -12.94 -49.33
CA GLY A 33 -20.02 -13.65 -49.70
C GLY A 33 -18.86 -13.31 -48.76
N ILE A 34 -18.68 -12.04 -48.41
CA ILE A 34 -17.65 -11.60 -47.46
C ILE A 34 -17.93 -12.16 -46.07
N LEU A 35 -19.19 -12.13 -45.61
CA LEU A 35 -19.56 -12.69 -44.32
C LEU A 35 -19.31 -14.21 -44.26
N ALA A 36 -19.66 -14.94 -45.33
CA ALA A 36 -19.39 -16.37 -45.42
C ALA A 36 -17.88 -16.66 -45.42
N LEU A 37 -17.08 -15.83 -46.11
CA LEU A 37 -15.62 -15.95 -46.10
C LEU A 37 -15.04 -15.69 -44.70
N LEU A 38 -15.51 -14.66 -44.01
CA LEU A 38 -15.08 -14.35 -42.64
C LEU A 38 -15.46 -15.50 -41.68
N LEU A 39 -16.69 -16.00 -41.75
CA LEU A 39 -17.12 -17.15 -40.95
C LEU A 39 -16.31 -18.40 -41.26
N LEU A 40 -15.94 -18.62 -42.52
CA LEU A 40 -15.05 -19.71 -42.91
C LEU A 40 -13.63 -19.52 -42.34
N VAL A 41 -13.08 -18.31 -42.37
CA VAL A 41 -11.77 -17.99 -41.77
C VAL A 41 -11.80 -18.22 -40.27
N PHE A 42 -12.85 -17.78 -39.58
CA PHE A 42 -13.03 -18.03 -38.14
C PHE A 42 -13.23 -19.52 -37.83
N ALA A 43 -13.98 -20.25 -38.64
CA ALA A 43 -14.17 -21.70 -38.48
C ALA A 43 -12.86 -22.48 -38.72
N VAL A 44 -12.09 -22.10 -39.73
CA VAL A 44 -10.76 -22.69 -40.01
C VAL A 44 -9.76 -22.31 -38.91
N ALA A 45 -9.77 -21.08 -38.43
CA ALA A 45 -8.94 -20.65 -37.30
C ALA A 45 -9.32 -21.38 -36.00
N ALA A 46 -10.61 -21.63 -35.76
CA ALA A 46 -11.10 -22.38 -34.60
C ALA A 46 -10.79 -23.89 -34.67
N LEU A 47 -10.60 -24.44 -35.87
CA LEU A 47 -10.22 -25.84 -36.09
C LEU A 47 -8.71 -26.05 -36.16
N LYS A 48 -7.91 -24.99 -36.26
CA LYS A 48 -6.46 -25.11 -36.11
C LYS A 48 -6.16 -25.37 -34.63
N PRO A 49 -5.52 -26.49 -34.28
CA PRO A 49 -5.05 -26.69 -32.92
C PRO A 49 -4.12 -25.51 -32.59
N ILE A 50 -4.39 -24.84 -31.48
CA ILE A 50 -3.45 -23.90 -30.90
C ILE A 50 -2.18 -24.71 -30.65
N GLU A 51 -1.06 -24.33 -31.26
CA GLU A 51 0.24 -24.88 -30.92
C GLU A 51 0.45 -24.58 -29.43
N THR A 52 0.23 -25.61 -28.61
CA THR A 52 0.54 -25.57 -27.20
C THR A 52 2.04 -25.51 -27.09
N ASP A 53 2.55 -24.40 -26.56
CA ASP A 53 3.95 -24.26 -26.21
C ASP A 53 4.27 -25.34 -25.17
N PRO A 54 5.14 -26.32 -25.48
CA PRO A 54 5.43 -27.42 -24.57
C PRO A 54 6.16 -26.96 -23.29
N ASP A 55 6.62 -25.71 -23.21
CA ASP A 55 7.21 -25.11 -22.00
C ASP A 55 6.18 -24.41 -21.09
N VAL A 56 4.93 -24.26 -21.53
CA VAL A 56 3.85 -23.74 -20.69
C VAL A 56 3.07 -24.93 -20.14
N GLY A 57 3.57 -25.49 -19.04
CA GLY A 57 2.83 -26.50 -18.27
C GLY A 57 1.42 -26.02 -17.94
N GLU A 58 0.50 -26.96 -17.75
CA GLU A 58 -0.91 -26.73 -17.36
C GLU A 58 -1.04 -26.18 -15.91
N ASP A 59 -0.20 -25.23 -15.50
CA ASP A 59 -0.38 -24.47 -14.29
C ASP A 59 -1.28 -23.27 -14.61
N HIS A 60 -2.56 -23.40 -14.28
CA HIS A 60 -3.52 -22.29 -14.28
C HIS A 60 -3.14 -21.28 -13.17
N GLY A 61 -2.17 -20.41 -13.44
CA GLY A 61 -1.76 -19.31 -12.57
C GLY A 61 -2.27 -17.94 -13.04
N ALA A 62 -2.24 -16.96 -12.14
CA ALA A 62 -2.55 -15.54 -12.41
C ALA A 62 -1.62 -14.88 -13.45
N GLY A 63 -0.51 -15.53 -13.82
CA GLY A 63 0.26 -15.23 -15.02
C GLY A 63 1.23 -14.05 -14.86
N ALA A 64 2.48 -14.32 -14.49
CA ALA A 64 3.57 -13.34 -14.44
C ALA A 64 4.61 -13.58 -15.55
N SER A 65 4.84 -12.60 -16.42
CA SER A 65 5.93 -12.64 -17.42
C SER A 65 7.15 -11.83 -16.94
N SER A 66 8.36 -12.30 -17.25
CA SER A 66 9.64 -11.76 -16.74
C SER A 66 10.27 -10.65 -17.60
N VAL A 67 9.52 -10.03 -18.51
CA VAL A 67 10.08 -9.04 -19.44
C VAL A 67 10.50 -7.76 -18.70
N GLN A 68 11.77 -7.36 -18.84
CA GLN A 68 12.26 -6.07 -18.33
C GLN A 68 11.77 -4.92 -19.24
N PRO A 69 11.01 -3.94 -18.72
CA PRO A 69 10.56 -2.80 -19.50
C PRO A 69 11.68 -1.76 -19.66
N SER A 70 11.65 -0.95 -20.72
CA SER A 70 12.61 0.15 -20.95
C SER A 70 12.37 1.38 -20.07
N TYR A 71 11.22 1.45 -19.41
CA TYR A 71 10.83 2.44 -18.42
C TYR A 71 9.83 1.79 -17.47
N THR A 72 9.94 2.03 -16.16
CA THR A 72 9.04 1.35 -15.21
C THR A 72 7.61 1.89 -15.28
N GLY A 73 7.42 3.20 -15.50
CA GLY A 73 6.12 3.86 -15.37
C GLY A 73 5.54 3.80 -13.95
N LEU A 74 6.39 3.50 -12.96
CA LEU A 74 6.01 3.25 -11.58
C LEU A 74 6.33 4.40 -10.63
N LEU A 75 7.24 5.31 -11.02
CA LEU A 75 7.56 6.47 -10.21
C LEU A 75 6.31 7.34 -10.04
N ARG A 76 5.93 7.58 -8.78
CA ARG A 76 4.83 8.45 -8.38
C ARG A 76 5.32 9.42 -7.33
N GLU A 77 4.84 10.65 -7.38
CA GLU A 77 5.06 11.63 -6.32
C GLU A 77 4.26 11.21 -5.08
N PHE A 78 4.89 11.29 -3.91
CA PHE A 78 4.19 11.10 -2.64
C PHE A 78 3.14 12.20 -2.43
N PRO A 79 2.00 11.90 -1.80
CA PRO A 79 1.05 12.94 -1.44
C PRO A 79 1.72 13.94 -0.46
N PRO A 80 1.19 15.17 -0.35
CA PRO A 80 1.64 16.07 0.71
C PRO A 80 1.39 15.43 2.08
N LEU A 81 2.27 15.72 3.04
CA LEU A 81 2.05 15.33 4.43
C LEU A 81 0.75 15.96 4.95
N ASN A 82 0.06 15.23 5.83
CA ASN A 82 -1.07 15.72 6.60
C ASN A 82 -0.55 16.63 7.71
N GLU A 83 -0.21 17.85 7.32
CA GLU A 83 0.41 18.88 8.14
C GLU A 83 -0.50 20.12 8.22
N PRO A 84 -1.09 20.40 9.39
CA PRO A 84 -1.83 21.62 9.62
C PRO A 84 -0.95 22.87 9.41
N PRO A 85 -1.43 23.93 8.75
CA PRO A 85 -0.64 25.14 8.51
C PRO A 85 -0.11 25.84 9.77
N ASP A 86 -0.78 25.63 10.90
CA ASP A 86 -0.44 26.15 12.22
C ASP A 86 0.49 25.23 13.03
N ASN A 87 0.77 24.00 12.54
CA ASN A 87 1.77 23.10 13.11
C ASN A 87 2.73 22.52 12.06
N PRO A 88 3.54 23.35 11.38
CA PRO A 88 4.53 22.85 10.44
C PRO A 88 5.63 22.03 11.14
N THR A 89 6.12 20.99 10.48
CA THR A 89 7.23 20.17 10.95
C THR A 89 8.54 20.91 10.75
N THR A 90 9.28 21.10 11.84
CA THR A 90 10.67 21.60 11.81
C THR A 90 11.59 20.58 12.47
N PRO A 91 12.90 20.55 12.14
CA PRO A 91 13.84 19.64 12.77
C PRO A 91 13.85 19.72 14.31
N GLU A 92 13.75 20.94 14.86
CA GLU A 92 13.75 21.16 16.31
C GLU A 92 12.47 20.64 16.97
N LYS A 93 11.32 20.83 16.31
CA LYS A 93 10.02 20.33 16.79
C LYS A 93 9.93 18.81 16.70
N ALA A 94 10.43 18.22 15.61
CA ALA A 94 10.52 16.78 15.44
C ALA A 94 11.46 16.14 16.47
N GLU A 95 12.58 16.79 16.82
CA GLU A 95 13.47 16.28 17.86
C GLU A 95 12.83 16.36 19.26
N LEU A 96 12.12 17.45 19.57
CA LEU A 96 11.33 17.53 20.82
C LEU A 96 10.27 16.43 20.87
N GLY A 97 9.54 16.21 19.78
CA GLY A 97 8.57 15.13 19.63
C GLY A 97 9.20 13.75 19.78
N ARG A 98 10.39 13.53 19.21
CA ARG A 98 11.12 12.27 19.34
C ARG A 98 11.45 11.99 20.80
N LEU A 99 11.98 12.96 21.54
CA LEU A 99 12.27 12.79 22.96
C LEU A 99 11.01 12.40 23.75
N LEU A 100 9.90 13.12 23.54
CA LEU A 100 8.61 12.84 24.18
C LEU A 100 8.04 11.46 23.79
N PHE A 101 8.20 11.04 22.55
CA PHE A 101 7.74 9.74 22.05
C PHE A 101 8.36 8.55 22.79
N PHE A 102 9.63 8.70 23.22
CA PHE A 102 10.35 7.70 23.99
C PHE A 102 10.23 7.87 25.51
N ASP A 103 9.78 9.03 26.00
CA ASP A 103 9.77 9.37 27.43
C ASP A 103 8.48 8.89 28.12
N PRO A 104 8.57 8.01 29.13
CA PRO A 104 7.40 7.54 29.87
C PRO A 104 6.64 8.62 30.66
N ILE A 105 7.20 9.82 30.80
CA ILE A 105 6.61 10.94 31.56
C ILE A 105 5.20 11.34 31.11
N LEU A 106 4.81 10.93 29.89
CA LEU A 106 3.49 11.24 29.35
C LEU A 106 2.39 10.27 29.80
N SER A 107 2.73 9.21 30.54
CA SER A 107 1.75 8.25 31.07
C SER A 107 1.41 8.54 32.52
N GLU A 108 0.20 8.19 32.95
CA GLU A 108 -0.29 8.42 34.33
C GLU A 108 0.66 7.84 35.40
N ASN A 109 1.32 6.72 35.11
CA ASN A 109 2.21 6.04 36.05
C ASN A 109 3.70 6.22 35.74
N ASN A 110 4.07 7.03 34.76
CA ASN A 110 5.45 7.24 34.33
C ASN A 110 6.21 5.93 33.96
N ASP A 111 5.50 4.95 33.40
CA ASP A 111 6.02 3.61 33.09
C ASP A 111 5.82 3.17 31.63
N ARG A 112 5.17 4.00 30.81
CA ARG A 112 4.88 3.72 29.41
C ARG A 112 5.05 4.96 28.53
N SER A 113 5.62 4.76 27.35
CA SER A 113 5.74 5.79 26.31
C SER A 113 5.09 5.34 25.00
N CYS A 114 4.98 6.23 24.01
CA CYS A 114 4.48 5.88 22.68
C CYS A 114 5.30 4.72 22.08
N ALA A 115 6.62 4.74 22.27
CA ALA A 115 7.54 3.71 21.83
C ALA A 115 7.31 2.33 22.48
N THR A 116 6.56 2.24 23.59
CA THR A 116 6.22 0.95 24.20
C THR A 116 5.30 0.12 23.30
N CYS A 117 4.34 0.77 22.63
CA CYS A 117 3.43 0.13 21.70
C CYS A 117 3.86 0.31 20.23
N HIS A 118 4.54 1.41 19.90
CA HIS A 118 5.07 1.69 18.57
C HIS A 118 6.59 1.52 18.56
N GLN A 119 7.02 0.27 18.76
CA GLN A 119 8.40 -0.07 19.04
C GLN A 119 9.22 -0.08 17.74
N PRO A 120 10.32 0.71 17.64
CA PRO A 120 11.08 0.84 16.39
C PRO A 120 11.61 -0.50 15.85
N ASP A 121 12.13 -1.36 16.73
CA ASP A 121 12.62 -2.68 16.33
C ASP A 121 11.51 -3.61 15.81
N LEU A 122 10.24 -3.39 16.15
CA LEU A 122 9.08 -4.16 15.69
C LEU A 122 8.29 -3.42 14.60
N GLY A 123 8.99 -2.63 13.78
CA GLY A 123 8.39 -1.94 12.65
C GLY A 123 7.43 -0.83 13.05
N LEU A 124 7.64 -0.20 14.22
CA LEU A 124 6.77 0.82 14.83
C LEU A 124 5.35 0.29 15.16
N GLY A 125 5.22 -1.02 15.38
CA GLY A 125 4.12 -1.66 16.10
C GLY A 125 4.65 -2.36 17.36
N ASP A 126 3.88 -3.29 17.94
CA ASP A 126 4.27 -3.99 19.18
C ASP A 126 4.52 -5.49 19.00
N GLY A 127 4.38 -6.02 17.78
CA GLY A 127 4.58 -7.44 17.47
C GLY A 127 3.55 -8.37 18.09
N ARG A 128 2.38 -7.85 18.52
CA ARG A 128 1.32 -8.64 19.17
C ARG A 128 0.06 -8.70 18.33
N PRO A 129 -0.76 -9.76 18.49
CA PRO A 129 -2.08 -9.79 17.85
C PRO A 129 -2.96 -8.61 18.26
N LYS A 130 -2.92 -8.27 19.54
CA LYS A 130 -3.60 -7.12 20.12
C LYS A 130 -2.67 -6.37 21.05
N GLY A 131 -2.85 -5.05 21.09
CA GLY A 131 -2.08 -4.16 21.96
C GLY A 131 -2.13 -4.59 23.42
N LEU A 132 -1.06 -4.41 24.17
CA LEU A 132 -1.07 -4.64 25.62
C LEU A 132 -1.57 -3.39 26.35
N GLY A 133 -2.64 -3.49 27.12
CA GLY A 133 -3.14 -2.41 27.95
C GLY A 133 -2.29 -2.14 29.20
N MET A 134 -2.54 -1.03 29.91
CA MET A 134 -1.81 -0.67 31.14
C MET A 134 -2.04 -1.67 32.28
N ASP A 135 -3.19 -2.32 32.31
CA ASP A 135 -3.57 -3.34 33.27
C ASP A 135 -3.05 -4.74 32.92
N GLY A 136 -2.33 -4.87 31.80
CA GLY A 136 -1.83 -6.13 31.27
C GLY A 136 -2.86 -6.94 30.48
N ALA A 137 -4.08 -6.45 30.29
CA ALA A 137 -5.08 -7.07 29.42
C ALA A 137 -4.84 -6.69 27.96
N ASP A 138 -5.30 -7.52 27.02
CA ASP A 138 -5.25 -7.17 25.61
C ASP A 138 -6.27 -6.05 25.30
N LEU A 139 -5.82 -5.08 24.50
CA LEU A 139 -6.66 -4.09 23.84
C LEU A 139 -7.49 -4.75 22.74
N THR A 140 -8.29 -3.96 22.02
CA THR A 140 -9.26 -4.51 21.07
C THR A 140 -8.65 -4.86 19.71
N ARG A 141 -7.56 -4.19 19.31
CA ARG A 141 -6.96 -4.26 17.97
C ARG A 141 -5.44 -4.44 18.01
N ASN A 142 -4.88 -4.91 16.90
CA ASN A 142 -3.46 -4.86 16.60
C ASN A 142 -2.97 -3.40 16.56
N VAL A 143 -1.77 -3.14 17.07
CA VAL A 143 -1.16 -1.81 17.04
C VAL A 143 -0.59 -1.55 15.63
N PRO A 144 -1.15 -0.60 14.85
CA PRO A 144 -0.68 -0.36 13.49
C PRO A 144 0.70 0.27 13.49
N THR A 145 1.47 0.03 12.43
CA THR A 145 2.75 0.73 12.22
C THR A 145 2.55 2.24 12.06
N LEU A 146 3.52 3.03 12.54
CA LEU A 146 3.61 4.47 12.28
C LEU A 146 4.38 4.81 10.99
N TRP A 147 4.93 3.82 10.28
CA TRP A 147 5.56 4.10 8.99
C TRP A 147 4.59 4.78 8.04
N ASN A 148 5.03 5.90 7.47
CA ASN A 148 4.26 6.74 6.55
C ASN A 148 2.93 7.26 7.10
N VAL A 149 2.74 7.27 8.42
CA VAL A 149 1.52 7.78 9.06
C VAL A 149 1.28 9.27 8.76
N GLY A 150 2.36 10.02 8.54
CA GLY A 150 2.31 11.42 8.12
C GLY A 150 1.55 11.68 6.80
N TYR A 151 1.33 10.66 5.96
CA TYR A 151 0.53 10.80 4.74
C TYR A 151 -0.95 10.42 4.92
N ALA A 152 -1.33 9.83 6.05
CA ALA A 152 -2.69 9.34 6.27
C ALA A 152 -3.65 10.49 6.60
N LYS A 153 -4.79 10.54 5.90
CA LYS A 153 -5.87 11.50 6.20
C LYS A 153 -6.86 11.00 7.24
N ASN A 154 -6.94 9.69 7.41
CA ASN A 154 -7.77 9.02 8.40
C ASN A 154 -6.84 8.20 9.30
N LEU A 155 -6.97 8.34 10.62
CA LEU A 155 -6.12 7.70 11.63
C LEU A 155 -6.94 6.73 12.48
N PHE A 156 -6.24 5.78 13.12
CA PHE A 156 -6.77 4.50 13.59
C PHE A 156 -7.30 3.59 12.47
N TRP A 157 -7.57 2.34 12.83
CA TRP A 157 -8.15 1.33 11.94
C TRP A 157 -9.54 1.72 11.40
N ASP A 158 -10.35 2.43 12.18
CA ASP A 158 -11.71 2.88 11.82
C ASP A 158 -11.75 4.31 11.24
N GLY A 159 -10.60 4.99 11.20
CA GLY A 159 -10.47 6.32 10.63
C GLY A 159 -11.23 7.41 11.38
N ARG A 160 -11.39 7.27 12.70
CA ARG A 160 -12.18 8.20 13.53
C ARG A 160 -11.56 9.59 13.69
N LEU A 161 -10.28 9.76 13.39
CA LEU A 161 -9.57 11.04 13.46
C LEU A 161 -8.86 11.38 12.17
N GLN A 162 -8.57 12.68 11.99
CA GLN A 162 -8.01 13.23 10.75
C GLN A 162 -6.69 13.99 10.92
N SER A 163 -6.20 14.16 12.15
CA SER A 163 -4.91 14.80 12.43
C SER A 163 -4.14 14.01 13.49
N LEU A 164 -2.81 14.01 13.35
CA LEU A 164 -1.91 13.34 14.30
C LEU A 164 -1.98 14.00 15.67
N GLU A 165 -2.19 15.32 15.72
CA GLU A 165 -2.38 16.07 16.96
C GLU A 165 -3.58 15.53 17.76
N ALA A 166 -4.75 15.42 17.12
CA ALA A 166 -5.93 14.86 17.77
C ALA A 166 -5.75 13.36 18.08
N GLN A 167 -4.97 12.65 17.26
CA GLN A 167 -4.70 11.25 17.49
C GLN A 167 -3.79 11.02 18.68
N ALA A 168 -2.84 11.90 18.97
CA ALA A 168 -1.97 11.81 20.14
C ALA A 168 -2.75 11.96 21.46
N GLU A 169 -3.82 12.77 21.48
CA GLU A 169 -4.67 12.96 22.68
C GLU A 169 -5.31 11.65 23.17
N LEU A 170 -5.85 10.84 22.25
CA LEU A 170 -6.61 9.65 22.62
C LEU A 170 -5.80 8.57 23.36
N PRO A 171 -4.64 8.08 22.89
CA PRO A 171 -3.85 7.10 23.63
C PRO A 171 -3.31 7.67 24.95
N LEU A 172 -2.98 8.98 25.01
CA LEU A 172 -2.57 9.65 26.24
C LEU A 172 -3.66 9.53 27.32
N THR A 173 -4.91 9.80 26.96
CA THR A 173 -6.04 9.87 27.90
C THR A 173 -6.84 8.56 28.02
N HIS A 174 -6.62 7.57 27.15
CA HIS A 174 -7.37 6.32 27.18
C HIS A 174 -6.98 5.49 28.43
N PRO A 175 -7.97 5.06 29.25
CA PRO A 175 -7.71 4.47 30.56
C PRO A 175 -6.94 3.14 30.53
N ASN A 176 -6.97 2.43 29.40
CA ASN A 176 -6.24 1.18 29.22
C ASN A 176 -4.95 1.36 28.41
N GLU A 177 -4.60 2.58 27.97
CA GLU A 177 -3.37 2.83 27.21
C GLU A 177 -2.34 3.56 28.07
N MET A 178 -2.34 4.91 28.08
CA MET A 178 -1.44 5.70 28.93
C MET A 178 -2.15 6.28 30.17
N GLY A 179 -3.47 6.28 30.19
CA GLY A 179 -4.28 6.44 31.41
C GLY A 179 -4.37 7.86 31.98
N VAL A 180 -3.89 8.89 31.28
CA VAL A 180 -3.84 10.27 31.82
C VAL A 180 -5.24 10.78 32.12
N THR A 181 -5.50 11.08 33.39
CA THR A 181 -6.78 11.67 33.84
C THR A 181 -6.73 13.18 34.09
N ASP A 182 -5.53 13.72 34.33
CA ASP A 182 -5.26 15.15 34.53
C ASP A 182 -4.12 15.62 33.62
N THR A 183 -4.47 16.20 32.47
CA THR A 183 -3.48 16.74 31.53
C THR A 183 -2.70 17.92 32.09
N THR A 184 -3.23 18.64 33.10
CA THR A 184 -2.51 19.74 33.73
C THR A 184 -1.37 19.24 34.62
N ALA A 185 -1.53 18.06 35.23
CA ALA A 185 -0.47 17.40 35.97
C ALA A 185 0.68 16.98 35.03
N VAL A 186 0.38 16.37 33.88
CA VAL A 186 1.39 16.00 32.86
C VAL A 186 2.15 17.24 32.37
N VAL A 187 1.44 18.34 32.06
CA VAL A 187 2.08 19.60 31.67
C VAL A 187 3.01 20.12 32.77
N ALA A 188 2.59 20.07 34.04
CA ALA A 188 3.42 20.50 35.16
C ALA A 188 4.66 19.62 35.34
N GLU A 189 4.56 18.30 35.13
CA GLU A 189 5.69 17.37 35.20
C GLU A 189 6.71 17.64 34.08
N VAL A 190 6.24 17.79 32.83
CA VAL A 190 7.11 18.12 31.69
C VAL A 190 7.77 19.49 31.89
N ALA A 191 7.03 20.49 32.35
CA ALA A 191 7.56 21.84 32.61
C ALA A 191 8.53 21.90 33.79
N ALA A 192 8.50 20.93 34.71
CA ALA A 192 9.45 20.85 35.82
C ALA A 192 10.86 20.39 35.39
N ILE A 193 11.00 19.85 34.17
CA ILE A 193 12.29 19.41 33.62
C ILE A 193 12.92 20.60 32.84
N PRO A 194 14.07 21.13 33.30
CA PRO A 194 14.67 22.32 32.69
C PRO A 194 14.96 22.17 31.19
N GLU A 195 15.37 20.98 30.76
CA GLU A 195 15.65 20.70 29.35
C GLU A 195 14.38 20.75 28.49
N TYR A 196 13.25 20.19 28.95
CA TYR A 196 11.99 20.30 28.23
C TYR A 196 11.51 21.74 28.21
N GLN A 197 11.51 22.42 29.35
CA GLN A 197 11.10 23.82 29.44
C GLN A 197 11.86 24.69 28.41
N GLU A 198 13.18 24.58 28.35
CA GLU A 198 14.01 25.31 27.38
C GLU A 198 13.64 25.01 25.92
N LYS A 199 13.45 23.72 25.58
CA LYS A 199 13.06 23.30 24.22
C LYS A 199 11.68 23.84 23.85
N PHE A 200 10.71 23.73 24.75
CA PHE A 200 9.35 24.23 24.51
C PHE A 200 9.31 25.75 24.36
N ASP A 201 9.97 26.50 25.25
CA ASP A 201 10.04 27.96 25.17
C ASP A 201 10.76 28.46 23.90
N THR A 202 11.67 27.65 23.34
CA THR A 202 12.35 27.94 22.08
C THR A 202 11.45 27.72 20.85
N ILE A 203 10.62 26.66 20.88
CA ILE A 203 9.84 26.22 19.72
C ILE A 203 8.45 26.84 19.69
N PHE A 204 7.83 27.05 20.86
CA PHE A 204 6.46 27.47 21.02
C PHE A 204 6.35 28.74 21.87
N PRO A 205 5.69 29.81 21.38
CA PRO A 205 5.50 31.04 22.14
C PRO A 205 4.82 30.87 23.50
N ASP A 206 3.93 29.88 23.61
CA ASP A 206 3.16 29.57 24.81
C ASP A 206 3.86 28.53 25.72
N GLY A 207 5.08 28.11 25.36
CA GLY A 207 5.87 27.16 26.14
C GLY A 207 5.23 25.77 26.23
N VAL A 208 5.36 25.14 27.40
CA VAL A 208 4.82 23.81 27.65
C VAL A 208 3.31 23.87 27.84
N THR A 209 2.57 23.35 26.87
CA THR A 209 1.12 23.13 26.95
C THR A 209 0.82 21.72 26.45
N PHE A 210 -0.34 21.17 26.82
CA PHE A 210 -0.74 19.84 26.35
C PHE A 210 -0.86 19.80 24.82
N GLU A 211 -1.43 20.85 24.23
CA GLU A 211 -1.49 21.03 22.78
C GLU A 211 -0.09 21.08 22.13
N ASN A 212 0.89 21.73 22.76
CA ASN A 212 2.25 21.78 22.22
C ASN A 212 2.98 20.43 22.34
N ILE A 213 2.63 19.60 23.34
CA ILE A 213 3.09 18.20 23.44
C ILE A 213 2.56 17.39 22.25
N GLU A 214 1.25 17.44 21.99
CA GLU A 214 0.61 16.77 20.85
C GLU A 214 1.21 17.22 19.52
N ARG A 215 1.42 18.54 19.36
CA ARG A 215 2.01 19.14 18.17
C ARG A 215 3.45 18.69 17.94
N ALA A 216 4.24 18.53 19.01
CA ALA A 216 5.61 18.02 18.92
C ALA A 216 5.62 16.54 18.52
N LEU A 217 4.78 15.71 19.16
CA LEU A 217 4.62 14.29 18.81
C LEU A 217 4.23 14.12 17.33
N ALA A 218 3.20 14.84 16.88
CA ALA A 218 2.74 14.82 15.50
C ALA A 218 3.84 15.24 14.50
N ALA A 219 4.67 16.23 14.85
CA ALA A 219 5.80 16.64 14.02
C ALA A 219 6.86 15.54 13.90
N PHE A 220 7.15 14.80 14.98
CA PHE A 220 8.04 13.65 14.93
C PHE A 220 7.48 12.51 14.08
N GLU A 221 6.20 12.16 14.26
CA GLU A 221 5.56 11.07 13.52
C GLU A 221 5.54 11.32 12.00
N ARG A 222 5.44 12.58 11.57
CA ARG A 222 5.57 12.98 10.15
C ARG A 222 6.96 12.72 9.56
N THR A 223 7.99 12.52 10.38
CA THR A 223 9.35 12.19 9.92
C THR A 223 9.56 10.69 9.66
N LEU A 224 8.64 9.83 10.12
CA LEU A 224 8.69 8.37 9.99
C LEU A 224 8.33 7.93 8.57
N ILE A 225 9.18 8.32 7.61
CA ILE A 225 8.93 8.16 6.18
C ILE A 225 9.83 7.08 5.58
N THR A 226 9.21 6.22 4.78
CA THR A 226 9.87 5.23 3.91
C THR A 226 9.58 5.57 2.45
N ASP A 227 10.65 5.85 1.70
CA ASP A 227 10.63 6.32 0.31
C ASP A 227 11.86 5.89 -0.52
N VAL A 228 12.72 5.02 0.02
CA VAL A 228 13.94 4.53 -0.67
C VAL A 228 14.08 2.99 -0.65
N SER A 229 12.96 2.27 -0.53
CA SER A 229 12.90 0.81 -0.62
C SER A 229 13.44 0.27 -1.96
N PRO A 230 13.75 -1.03 -2.06
CA PRO A 230 14.03 -1.67 -3.35
C PRO A 230 12.99 -1.37 -4.44
N PHE A 231 11.70 -1.33 -4.10
CA PHE A 231 10.66 -0.89 -5.02
C PHE A 231 10.83 0.57 -5.46
N ASP A 232 11.17 1.48 -4.55
CA ASP A 232 11.32 2.91 -4.87
C ASP A 232 12.49 3.15 -5.83
N ARG A 233 13.63 2.49 -5.58
CA ARG A 233 14.79 2.54 -6.49
C ARG A 233 14.44 1.97 -7.87
N TYR A 234 13.73 0.85 -7.90
CA TYR A 234 13.23 0.28 -9.16
C TYR A 234 12.29 1.24 -9.89
N ALA A 235 11.32 1.81 -9.18
CA ALA A 235 10.41 2.80 -9.73
C ALA A 235 11.16 4.01 -10.30
N ALA A 236 12.26 4.44 -9.67
CA ALA A 236 13.14 5.51 -10.12
C ALA A 236 14.07 5.14 -11.29
N GLY A 237 14.12 3.88 -11.72
CA GLY A 237 14.86 3.43 -12.91
C GLY A 237 16.04 2.49 -12.63
N ASP A 238 16.30 2.13 -11.37
CA ASP A 238 17.28 1.10 -11.00
C ASP A 238 16.65 -0.30 -11.18
N PHE A 239 16.66 -0.82 -12.41
CA PHE A 239 15.99 -2.09 -12.74
C PHE A 239 16.51 -3.31 -11.97
N ASP A 240 17.73 -3.21 -11.43
CA ASP A 240 18.38 -4.25 -10.64
C ASP A 240 18.05 -4.15 -9.15
N ALA A 241 17.36 -3.08 -8.71
CA ALA A 241 16.89 -2.95 -7.34
C ALA A 241 15.82 -4.00 -6.96
N LEU A 242 15.08 -4.54 -7.93
CA LEU A 242 14.21 -5.70 -7.72
C LEU A 242 14.81 -6.95 -8.34
N THR A 243 14.77 -8.06 -7.62
CA THR A 243 15.10 -9.38 -8.17
C THR A 243 14.07 -9.83 -9.22
N PRO A 244 14.40 -10.81 -10.10
CA PRO A 244 13.40 -11.39 -11.01
C PRO A 244 12.14 -11.90 -10.30
N GLN A 245 12.29 -12.47 -9.10
CA GLN A 245 11.19 -12.95 -8.27
C GLN A 245 10.28 -11.80 -7.83
N GLN A 246 10.87 -10.73 -7.29
CA GLN A 246 10.14 -9.52 -6.88
C GLN A 246 9.41 -8.85 -8.05
N ARG A 247 9.99 -8.87 -9.26
CA ARG A 247 9.32 -8.32 -10.47
C ARG A 247 8.12 -9.15 -10.90
N ARG A 248 8.18 -10.48 -10.76
CA ARG A 248 6.99 -11.33 -10.96
C ARG A 248 5.93 -11.05 -9.91
N GLY A 249 6.32 -10.90 -8.65
CA GLY A 249 5.42 -10.50 -7.56
C GLY A 249 4.75 -9.15 -7.78
N LEU A 250 5.50 -8.16 -8.24
CA LEU A 250 4.96 -6.84 -8.61
C LEU A 250 3.97 -6.94 -9.77
N THR A 251 4.24 -7.81 -10.76
CA THR A 251 3.31 -8.08 -11.87
C THR A 251 2.01 -8.67 -11.34
N LEU A 252 2.10 -9.67 -10.46
CA LEU A 252 0.94 -10.27 -9.81
C LEU A 252 0.16 -9.24 -9.00
N PHE A 253 0.82 -8.44 -8.16
CA PHE A 253 0.21 -7.41 -7.31
C PHE A 253 -0.62 -6.38 -8.12
N ARG A 254 -0.14 -6.05 -9.33
CA ARG A 254 -0.78 -5.11 -10.25
C ARG A 254 -1.75 -5.76 -11.25
N SER A 255 -1.90 -7.08 -11.20
CA SER A 255 -2.74 -7.80 -12.15
C SER A 255 -4.22 -7.63 -11.82
N GLY A 256 -5.06 -7.73 -12.86
CA GLY A 256 -6.51 -7.83 -12.68
C GLY A 256 -6.97 -9.15 -12.04
N ALA A 257 -6.08 -10.15 -11.92
CA ALA A 257 -6.38 -11.42 -11.26
C ALA A 257 -6.36 -11.29 -9.73
N THR A 258 -5.30 -10.71 -9.15
CA THR A 258 -5.17 -10.55 -7.69
C THR A 258 -5.78 -9.25 -7.16
N ARG A 259 -5.81 -8.20 -8.00
CA ARG A 259 -6.47 -6.91 -7.73
C ARG A 259 -5.95 -6.15 -6.49
N CYS A 260 -4.77 -6.50 -5.97
CA CYS A 260 -4.22 -5.84 -4.76
C CYS A 260 -4.09 -4.32 -4.92
N PHE A 261 -3.71 -3.87 -6.13
CA PHE A 261 -3.56 -2.46 -6.48
C PHE A 261 -4.86 -1.63 -6.46
N GLU A 262 -6.05 -2.25 -6.43
CA GLU A 262 -7.34 -1.53 -6.36
C GLU A 262 -7.49 -0.81 -5.02
N CYS A 263 -6.83 -1.32 -3.97
CA CYS A 263 -6.84 -0.75 -2.63
C CYS A 263 -5.47 -0.20 -2.24
N HIS A 264 -4.39 -0.95 -2.50
CA HIS A 264 -3.04 -0.59 -2.07
C HIS A 264 -2.25 0.07 -3.21
N THR A 265 -2.38 1.39 -3.30
CA THR A 265 -1.81 2.16 -4.43
C THR A 265 -0.45 2.78 -4.12
N ALA A 266 0.49 2.70 -5.06
CA ALA A 266 1.76 3.42 -4.98
C ALA A 266 1.51 4.95 -5.03
N PRO A 267 2.33 5.78 -4.33
CA PRO A 267 3.59 5.37 -3.71
C PRO A 267 3.46 4.94 -2.24
N THR A 268 2.38 5.25 -1.51
CA THR A 268 2.29 4.91 -0.07
C THR A 268 1.85 3.46 0.18
N PHE A 269 1.33 2.77 -0.83
CA PHE A 269 0.67 1.45 -0.72
C PHE A 269 -0.46 1.42 0.31
N ALA A 270 -1.10 2.56 0.51
CA ALA A 270 -2.23 2.77 1.41
C ALA A 270 -3.42 3.36 0.65
N GLY A 271 -4.54 3.55 1.33
CA GLY A 271 -5.70 4.23 0.79
C GLY A 271 -6.48 5.00 1.85
N ASP A 272 -7.12 6.10 1.45
CA ASP A 272 -7.94 6.96 2.32
C ASP A 272 -9.39 6.44 2.47
N THR A 273 -9.70 5.26 1.94
CA THR A 273 -11.04 4.66 1.97
C THR A 273 -11.11 3.48 2.94
N PHE A 274 -12.34 3.08 3.28
CA PHE A 274 -12.64 1.94 4.15
C PHE A 274 -13.11 0.76 3.32
N ARG A 275 -12.66 -0.44 3.68
CA ARG A 275 -12.98 -1.67 2.94
C ARG A 275 -13.38 -2.77 3.89
N VAL A 276 -14.42 -3.52 3.53
CA VAL A 276 -14.78 -4.77 4.20
C VAL A 276 -14.04 -5.90 3.50
N VAL A 277 -12.89 -6.30 4.04
CA VAL A 277 -12.18 -7.51 3.55
C VAL A 277 -12.74 -8.78 4.20
N GLY A 278 -13.43 -8.61 5.35
CA GLY A 278 -14.18 -9.66 6.03
C GLY A 278 -13.31 -10.59 6.88
N VAL A 279 -12.37 -10.04 7.65
CA VAL A 279 -11.75 -10.80 8.75
C VAL A 279 -12.84 -11.06 9.79
N PRO A 280 -13.13 -12.33 10.17
CA PRO A 280 -14.21 -12.64 11.11
C PRO A 280 -13.99 -11.99 12.48
N SER A 281 -14.85 -11.03 12.83
CA SER A 281 -14.72 -10.23 14.05
C SER A 281 -16.07 -9.60 14.41
N ASP A 282 -16.29 -9.35 15.70
CA ASP A 282 -17.41 -8.56 16.21
C ASP A 282 -17.10 -7.04 16.24
N ASP A 283 -15.90 -6.64 15.79
CA ASP A 283 -15.50 -5.24 15.71
C ASP A 283 -16.28 -4.51 14.61
N PRO A 284 -17.06 -3.46 14.96
CA PRO A 284 -17.87 -2.75 13.97
C PRO A 284 -17.04 -1.98 12.94
N GLY A 285 -15.75 -1.71 13.20
CA GLY A 285 -14.91 -0.90 12.33
C GLY A 285 -15.54 0.48 12.09
N ARG A 286 -15.70 0.88 10.83
CA ARG A 286 -16.26 2.17 10.43
C ARG A 286 -17.69 2.40 10.90
N ALA A 287 -18.51 1.34 11.03
CA ALA A 287 -19.87 1.46 11.57
C ALA A 287 -19.91 1.95 13.03
N GLY A 288 -18.80 1.80 13.78
CA GLY A 288 -18.68 2.34 15.13
C GLY A 288 -18.41 3.85 15.17
N VAL A 289 -18.13 4.47 14.03
CA VAL A 289 -17.72 5.88 13.90
C VAL A 289 -18.78 6.72 13.18
N SER A 290 -19.47 6.15 12.20
CA SER A 290 -20.43 6.85 11.35
C SER A 290 -21.66 6.00 11.06
N ASP A 291 -22.85 6.62 11.06
CA ASP A 291 -24.14 5.94 10.80
C ASP A 291 -24.22 5.32 9.39
N ASP A 292 -23.49 5.86 8.42
CA ASP A 292 -23.36 5.36 7.05
C ASP A 292 -22.13 4.45 6.86
N GLY A 293 -21.41 4.15 7.94
CA GLY A 293 -20.25 3.27 7.93
C GLY A 293 -20.65 1.80 7.83
N ASP A 294 -19.97 1.05 6.97
CA ASP A 294 -20.16 -0.39 6.87
C ASP A 294 -19.56 -1.14 8.07
N PHE A 295 -20.26 -2.16 8.56
CA PHE A 295 -19.78 -3.04 9.63
C PHE A 295 -18.56 -3.84 9.15
N GLY A 296 -17.51 -3.87 9.96
CA GLY A 296 -16.26 -4.57 9.65
C GLY A 296 -15.43 -3.88 8.56
N ALA A 297 -15.75 -2.63 8.21
CA ALA A 297 -14.94 -1.85 7.28
C ALA A 297 -13.79 -1.17 8.02
N PHE A 298 -12.57 -1.32 7.49
CA PHE A 298 -11.37 -0.72 8.05
C PHE A 298 -10.63 0.09 6.99
N LYS A 299 -9.87 1.09 7.46
CA LYS A 299 -8.97 1.88 6.64
C LYS A 299 -7.94 0.96 6.00
N ILE A 300 -7.63 1.20 4.72
CA ILE A 300 -6.57 0.48 4.01
C ILE A 300 -5.19 0.89 4.61
N PRO A 301 -4.47 -0.01 5.31
CA PRO A 301 -3.16 0.30 5.87
C PRO A 301 -2.10 0.42 4.77
N THR A 302 -0.95 1.03 5.10
CA THR A 302 0.22 0.97 4.21
C THR A 302 0.78 -0.46 4.18
N LEU A 303 1.28 -0.88 3.02
CA LEU A 303 2.09 -2.11 2.89
C LEU A 303 3.60 -1.82 2.98
N ARG A 304 4.01 -0.56 3.16
CA ARG A 304 5.44 -0.27 3.36
C ARG A 304 5.88 -0.79 4.71
N ASN A 305 7.06 -1.40 4.74
CA ASN A 305 7.58 -2.13 5.89
C ASN A 305 6.69 -3.27 6.41
N ILE A 306 5.73 -3.77 5.62
CA ILE A 306 4.83 -4.86 6.06
C ILE A 306 5.57 -6.15 6.45
N ALA A 307 6.75 -6.38 5.89
CA ALA A 307 7.61 -7.50 6.27
C ALA A 307 8.01 -7.48 7.76
N LEU A 308 7.97 -6.33 8.41
CA LEU A 308 8.47 -6.13 9.77
C LEU A 308 7.37 -5.97 10.83
N THR A 309 6.10 -6.02 10.43
CA THR A 309 4.95 -5.61 11.26
C THR A 309 3.96 -6.76 11.48
N ALA A 310 4.43 -8.01 11.50
CA ALA A 310 3.60 -9.14 11.90
C ALA A 310 3.21 -9.01 13.39
N PRO A 311 2.06 -9.56 13.82
CA PRO A 311 1.03 -10.21 12.99
C PRO A 311 0.14 -9.20 12.26
N TYR A 312 -0.70 -9.69 11.34
CA TYR A 312 -1.42 -8.91 10.36
C TYR A 312 -2.92 -8.83 10.62
N MET A 313 -3.56 -7.89 9.91
CA MET A 313 -4.98 -7.49 10.05
C MET A 313 -5.26 -6.67 11.31
N HIS A 314 -6.46 -6.09 11.38
CA HIS A 314 -6.87 -5.22 12.49
C HIS A 314 -6.90 -5.94 13.86
N ASP A 315 -6.99 -7.26 13.86
CA ASP A 315 -7.08 -8.11 15.04
C ASP A 315 -5.86 -9.01 15.24
N GLY A 316 -4.87 -8.93 14.35
CA GLY A 316 -3.65 -9.72 14.43
C GLY A 316 -3.84 -11.22 14.21
N SER A 317 -4.93 -11.63 13.55
CA SER A 317 -5.30 -13.04 13.38
C SER A 317 -4.42 -13.86 12.43
N MET A 318 -3.54 -13.20 11.66
CA MET A 318 -2.66 -13.86 10.67
C MET A 318 -1.20 -13.59 11.02
N GLU A 319 -0.41 -14.64 11.21
CA GLU A 319 0.97 -14.55 11.64
C GLU A 319 1.94 -14.31 10.47
N THR A 320 1.56 -14.71 9.25
CA THR A 320 2.43 -14.69 8.07
C THR A 320 1.81 -13.96 6.88
N LEU A 321 2.65 -13.44 5.99
CA LEU A 321 2.18 -12.85 4.73
C LEU A 321 1.50 -13.90 3.85
N GLU A 322 1.95 -15.15 3.92
CA GLU A 322 1.36 -16.29 3.24
C GLU A 322 -0.09 -16.54 3.68
N GLU A 323 -0.37 -16.45 4.99
CA GLU A 323 -1.74 -16.54 5.51
C GLU A 323 -2.63 -15.39 5.03
N VAL A 324 -2.07 -14.17 4.97
CA VAL A 324 -2.76 -13.01 4.40
C VAL A 324 -3.12 -13.25 2.93
N LEU A 325 -2.17 -13.75 2.13
CA LEU A 325 -2.43 -14.05 0.72
C LEU A 325 -3.44 -15.18 0.56
N ASP A 326 -3.38 -16.22 1.40
CA ASP A 326 -4.37 -17.31 1.42
C ASP A 326 -5.79 -16.81 1.73
N PHE A 327 -5.91 -15.89 2.68
CA PHE A 327 -7.19 -15.27 3.01
C PHE A 327 -7.80 -14.57 1.80
N TYR A 328 -7.01 -13.75 1.09
CA TYR A 328 -7.49 -13.05 -0.11
C TYR A 328 -7.75 -14.02 -1.28
N ALA A 329 -6.91 -15.03 -1.49
CA ALA A 329 -7.07 -16.04 -2.54
C ALA A 329 -8.40 -16.82 -2.37
N LYS A 330 -8.82 -17.08 -1.12
CA LYS A 330 -10.11 -17.71 -0.79
C LYS A 330 -11.32 -16.78 -0.90
N GLY A 331 -11.13 -15.51 -1.27
CA GLY A 331 -12.20 -14.51 -1.39
C GLY A 331 -12.47 -13.72 -0.11
N GLY A 332 -11.49 -13.65 0.80
CA GLY A 332 -11.60 -12.94 2.08
C GLY A 332 -12.71 -13.51 2.94
N GLY A 333 -13.49 -12.62 3.56
CA GLY A 333 -14.60 -13.02 4.44
C GLY A 333 -15.73 -13.80 3.78
N ARG A 334 -15.81 -13.83 2.44
CA ARG A 334 -16.83 -14.65 1.75
C ARG A 334 -16.65 -16.14 2.06
N ALA A 335 -15.40 -16.59 2.20
CA ALA A 335 -15.07 -17.95 2.65
C ALA A 335 -15.58 -18.26 4.06
N HIS A 336 -15.88 -17.22 4.84
CA HIS A 336 -16.38 -17.28 6.22
C HIS A 336 -17.85 -16.86 6.34
N GLY A 337 -18.58 -16.74 5.23
CA GLY A 337 -20.01 -16.41 5.22
C GLY A 337 -20.35 -14.92 5.38
N ILE A 338 -19.37 -14.02 5.23
CA ILE A 338 -19.60 -12.57 5.25
C ILE A 338 -20.09 -12.11 3.87
N GLU A 339 -21.27 -11.49 3.84
CA GLU A 339 -21.94 -11.12 2.58
C GLU A 339 -21.48 -9.76 2.00
N ASN A 340 -21.15 -8.80 2.86
CA ASN A 340 -20.82 -7.41 2.48
C ASN A 340 -19.34 -7.17 2.17
N VAL A 341 -18.58 -8.22 1.81
CA VAL A 341 -17.17 -8.09 1.44
C VAL A 341 -17.02 -7.23 0.18
N ASP A 342 -15.98 -6.42 0.11
CA ASP A 342 -15.72 -5.50 -1.00
C ASP A 342 -15.68 -6.24 -2.35
N VAL A 343 -16.16 -5.57 -3.40
CA VAL A 343 -16.25 -6.11 -4.77
C VAL A 343 -14.88 -6.40 -5.40
N PHE A 344 -13.79 -5.84 -4.87
CA PHE A 344 -12.44 -6.11 -5.33
C PHE A 344 -11.86 -7.42 -4.76
N VAL A 345 -12.44 -7.96 -3.68
CA VAL A 345 -11.99 -9.20 -3.03
C VAL A 345 -12.74 -10.42 -3.60
N GLN A 346 -12.42 -10.80 -4.84
CA GLN A 346 -13.16 -11.85 -5.58
C GLN A 346 -12.61 -13.28 -5.42
N GLY A 347 -11.49 -13.45 -4.69
CA GLY A 347 -10.75 -14.72 -4.69
C GLY A 347 -10.01 -14.94 -6.01
N PHE A 348 -8.96 -15.74 -5.97
CA PHE A 348 -8.14 -16.07 -7.13
C PHE A 348 -7.38 -17.37 -6.88
N GLU A 349 -7.04 -18.08 -7.96
CA GLU A 349 -6.12 -19.22 -7.88
C GLU A 349 -4.68 -18.70 -7.91
N MET A 350 -3.83 -19.34 -7.11
CA MET A 350 -2.42 -18.96 -6.95
C MET A 350 -1.64 -20.22 -6.64
N ASN A 351 -0.63 -20.52 -7.45
CA ASN A 351 0.29 -21.61 -7.16
C ASN A 351 1.39 -21.18 -6.17
N ASP A 352 2.21 -22.13 -5.71
CA ASP A 352 3.25 -21.88 -4.71
C ASP A 352 4.30 -20.87 -5.19
N GLN A 353 4.63 -20.86 -6.49
CA GLN A 353 5.58 -19.91 -7.05
C GLN A 353 5.02 -18.48 -7.06
N GLU A 354 3.76 -18.32 -7.46
CA GLU A 354 3.09 -17.01 -7.47
C GLU A 354 2.93 -16.43 -6.07
N ARG A 355 2.64 -17.30 -5.09
CA ARG A 355 2.64 -16.93 -3.67
C ARG A 355 4.01 -16.43 -3.23
N ALA A 356 5.05 -17.21 -3.48
CA ALA A 356 6.42 -16.82 -3.12
C ALA A 356 6.88 -15.54 -3.84
N ASP A 357 6.44 -15.34 -5.08
CA ASP A 357 6.72 -14.12 -5.86
C ASP A 357 6.05 -12.89 -5.22
N LEU A 358 4.76 -12.98 -4.87
CA LEU A 358 4.03 -11.90 -4.20
C LEU A 358 4.64 -11.56 -2.84
N VAL A 359 4.96 -12.57 -2.03
CA VAL A 359 5.64 -12.37 -0.75
C VAL A 359 6.97 -11.65 -0.96
N ALA A 360 7.81 -12.11 -1.90
CA ALA A 360 9.08 -11.46 -2.20
C ALA A 360 8.89 -9.98 -2.58
N PHE A 361 7.85 -9.65 -3.36
CA PHE A 361 7.52 -8.26 -3.67
C PHE A 361 7.15 -7.43 -2.43
N LEU A 362 6.37 -7.98 -1.49
CA LEU A 362 6.05 -7.29 -0.24
C LEU A 362 7.30 -7.00 0.61
N TYR A 363 8.28 -7.92 0.62
CA TYR A 363 9.59 -7.65 1.23
C TYR A 363 10.35 -6.49 0.55
N ALA A 364 10.15 -6.30 -0.75
CA ALA A 364 10.75 -5.20 -1.51
C ALA A 364 10.21 -3.81 -1.14
N LEU A 365 9.15 -3.74 -0.33
CA LEU A 365 8.57 -2.51 0.23
C LEU A 365 9.21 -2.13 1.58
N THR A 366 10.28 -2.82 1.98
CA THR A 366 10.97 -2.58 3.26
C THR A 366 12.07 -1.55 3.11
N ASP A 367 12.06 -0.55 3.99
CA ASP A 367 13.03 0.53 4.11
C ASP A 367 12.97 1.11 5.54
N GLU A 368 14.06 0.90 6.27
CA GLU A 368 14.28 1.41 7.63
C GLU A 368 15.33 2.54 7.64
N SER A 369 15.63 3.16 6.51
CA SER A 369 16.68 4.21 6.41
C SER A 369 16.42 5.44 7.28
N ARG A 370 15.16 5.66 7.68
CA ARG A 370 14.73 6.71 8.62
C ARG A 370 14.16 6.14 9.92
N LEU A 371 14.57 4.93 10.31
CA LEU A 371 14.14 4.34 11.58
C LEU A 371 14.70 5.18 12.72
N PRO A 372 13.85 5.64 13.67
CA PRO A 372 14.32 6.47 14.77
C PRO A 372 15.21 5.65 15.71
N GLU A 373 16.36 6.22 16.09
CA GLU A 373 17.21 5.63 17.11
C GLU A 373 16.53 5.69 18.47
N ILE A 374 16.53 4.55 19.19
CA ILE A 374 16.11 4.49 20.60
C ILE A 374 17.14 5.27 21.42
N PRO A 375 16.76 6.38 22.09
CA PRO A 375 17.70 7.19 22.84
C PRO A 375 18.23 6.42 24.06
N ALA A 376 19.51 6.62 24.39
CA ALA A 376 20.11 6.01 25.59
C ALA A 376 19.49 6.53 26.91
N SER A 377 18.94 7.74 26.88
CA SER A 377 18.22 8.37 27.98
C SER A 377 17.27 9.43 27.43
N VAL A 378 16.22 9.70 28.18
CA VAL A 378 15.27 10.81 27.94
C VAL A 378 15.43 11.89 28.99
N PRO A 379 14.97 13.14 28.75
CA PRO A 379 15.15 14.26 29.67
C PRO A 379 14.57 14.04 31.07
N SER A 380 13.49 13.25 31.22
CA SER A 380 12.94 12.89 32.54
C SER A 380 13.88 11.99 33.38
N GLY A 381 14.85 11.32 32.73
CA GLY A 381 15.67 10.29 33.34
C GLY A 381 14.93 8.96 33.59
N LEU A 382 13.67 8.84 33.16
CA LEU A 382 12.91 7.59 33.24
C LEU A 382 13.49 6.53 32.29
N PRO A 383 13.27 5.23 32.57
CA PRO A 383 13.77 4.16 31.71
C PRO A 383 13.15 4.24 30.30
N VAL A 384 14.00 4.24 29.28
CA VAL A 384 13.58 4.08 27.88
C VAL A 384 13.35 2.60 27.58
N ILE A 385 12.46 2.30 26.63
CA ILE A 385 12.23 0.94 26.14
C ILE A 385 13.54 0.21 25.81
N ALA A 386 13.56 -1.10 26.05
CA ALA A 386 14.68 -1.94 25.62
C ALA A 386 14.61 -2.21 24.12
N ALA A 387 15.79 -2.34 23.49
CA ALA A 387 15.89 -2.83 22.13
C ALA A 387 15.36 -4.28 22.06
N GLN A 388 14.74 -4.62 20.93
CA GLN A 388 14.18 -5.94 20.67
C GLN A 388 14.72 -6.53 19.37
N GLU A 389 14.74 -7.87 19.29
CA GLU A 389 15.07 -8.55 18.05
C GLU A 389 13.82 -8.74 17.20
N ASN A 390 13.95 -8.45 15.90
CA ASN A 390 12.93 -8.77 14.92
C ASN A 390 13.54 -9.72 13.88
N PRO A 391 13.23 -11.03 13.94
CA PRO A 391 13.83 -12.01 13.03
C PRO A 391 13.45 -11.74 11.56
N ALA A 392 12.36 -11.00 11.30
CA ALA A 392 11.96 -10.65 9.96
C ALA A 392 12.94 -9.72 9.24
N ARG A 393 13.82 -9.00 9.96
CA ARG A 393 14.88 -8.19 9.34
C ARG A 393 15.88 -9.03 8.56
N GLU A 394 16.28 -10.17 9.10
CA GLU A 394 17.20 -11.07 8.40
C GLU A 394 16.55 -11.60 7.12
N LEU A 395 15.28 -12.00 7.22
CA LEU A 395 14.51 -12.47 6.07
C LEU A 395 14.32 -11.36 5.02
N ALA A 396 13.99 -10.14 5.44
CA ALA A 396 13.90 -8.99 4.54
C ALA A 396 15.23 -8.68 3.86
N ALA A 397 16.35 -8.75 4.59
CA ALA A 397 17.67 -8.61 4.02
C ALA A 397 17.96 -9.70 2.97
N GLN A 398 17.57 -10.95 3.21
CA GLN A 398 17.72 -12.07 2.27
C GLN A 398 16.89 -11.90 0.98
N TYR A 399 15.71 -11.28 1.04
CA TYR A 399 14.92 -10.97 -0.16
C TYR A 399 15.42 -9.73 -0.90
N ASN A 400 15.99 -8.76 -0.17
CA ASN A 400 16.42 -7.46 -0.70
C ASN A 400 17.91 -7.40 -1.05
N VAL A 401 18.60 -8.55 -1.10
CA VAL A 401 20.00 -8.61 -1.54
C VAL A 401 20.07 -8.17 -3.00
N GLY A 402 20.47 -6.92 -3.22
CA GLY A 402 21.10 -6.53 -4.47
C GLY A 402 22.29 -7.46 -4.69
N THR A 403 22.40 -8.05 -5.87
CA THR A 403 23.51 -8.92 -6.29
C THR A 403 24.87 -8.30 -5.97
N ALA A 404 25.39 -8.58 -4.77
CA ALA A 404 26.76 -8.34 -4.39
C ALA A 404 27.65 -9.40 -5.07
N SER A 405 27.67 -9.37 -6.39
CA SER A 405 28.73 -9.95 -7.20
C SER A 405 28.74 -9.22 -8.54
N GLY A 406 29.71 -8.32 -8.71
CA GLY A 406 29.97 -7.62 -9.96
C GLY A 406 30.22 -8.57 -11.11
N GLN A 407 29.16 -8.95 -11.81
CA GLN A 407 29.21 -8.95 -13.26
C GLN A 407 28.67 -7.60 -13.71
N GLU A 408 29.56 -6.74 -14.20
CA GLU A 408 29.17 -5.67 -15.11
C GLU A 408 28.31 -6.30 -16.21
N ILE A 409 27.00 -6.15 -16.14
CA ILE A 409 26.23 -6.05 -17.38
C ILE A 409 26.59 -4.67 -17.88
N THR A 410 27.59 -4.61 -18.76
CA THR A 410 27.95 -3.39 -19.47
C THR A 410 26.66 -2.83 -20.06
N GLY A 411 26.34 -1.59 -19.67
CA GLY A 411 25.11 -0.92 -20.09
C GLY A 411 24.94 -1.08 -21.59
N ARG A 412 23.87 -1.76 -22.01
CA ARG A 412 23.49 -1.75 -23.42
C ARG A 412 22.99 -0.35 -23.71
N GLU A 413 23.81 0.45 -24.39
CA GLU A 413 23.31 1.68 -25.01
C GLU A 413 22.07 1.33 -25.86
N PRO A 414 21.01 2.15 -25.79
CA PRO A 414 19.85 1.96 -26.64
C PRO A 414 20.27 1.93 -28.11
N GLN A 415 20.14 0.78 -28.77
CA GLN A 415 20.40 0.69 -30.20
C GLN A 415 19.15 1.06 -30.99
N VAL A 416 19.24 2.13 -31.77
CA VAL A 416 18.21 2.53 -32.73
C VAL A 416 18.52 1.83 -34.06
N ILE A 417 17.78 0.76 -34.35
CA ILE A 417 17.83 0.08 -35.65
C ILE A 417 16.89 0.81 -36.62
N ARG A 418 17.45 1.43 -37.68
CA ARG A 418 16.66 2.06 -38.74
C ARG A 418 16.50 1.09 -39.90
N VAL A 419 15.31 0.50 -40.01
CA VAL A 419 14.94 -0.42 -41.09
C VAL A 419 14.57 0.40 -42.34
N GLN A 420 15.19 0.11 -43.49
CA GLN A 420 14.83 0.76 -44.75
C GLN A 420 13.61 0.09 -45.40
N GLU A 421 12.99 0.78 -46.37
CA GLU A 421 11.82 0.25 -47.08
C GLU A 421 12.18 -1.03 -47.84
N GLY A 422 11.64 -2.17 -47.38
CA GLY A 422 11.90 -3.50 -47.92
C GLY A 422 12.76 -4.42 -47.05
N GLU A 423 13.33 -3.94 -45.93
CA GLU A 423 14.06 -4.76 -44.96
C GLU A 423 13.18 -5.24 -43.80
N THR A 424 13.57 -6.36 -43.19
CA THR A 424 12.98 -6.84 -41.93
C THR A 424 13.85 -6.46 -40.74
N ILE A 425 13.27 -6.38 -39.54
CA ILE A 425 14.00 -6.09 -38.30
C ILE A 425 15.02 -7.19 -37.94
N GLN A 426 14.92 -8.36 -38.57
CA GLN A 426 15.86 -9.46 -38.44
C GLN A 426 17.05 -9.35 -39.42
N THR A 427 16.95 -8.47 -40.41
CA THR A 427 17.96 -8.26 -41.47
C THR A 427 18.62 -6.87 -41.43
N ALA A 428 18.09 -5.96 -40.62
CA ALA A 428 18.61 -4.62 -40.35
C ALA A 428 19.17 -4.57 -38.92
#